data_AF-A0A0D3F9P1-F1
#
_entry.id   AF-A0A0D3F9P1-F1
#
_cell.length_a   1.000
_cell.length_b   1.000
_cell.length_c   1.000
_cell.angle_alpha   90.00
_cell.angle_beta   90.00
_cell.angle_gamma   90.00
#
_symmetry.space_group_name_H-M   'P 1'
#
loop_
_entity.id
_entity.type
_entity.pdbx_description
1 polymer ?
#
loop_
_entity_poly.entity_id
_entity_poly.type
_entity_poly.pdbx_seq_one_letter_code
_entity_poly.pdbx_strand_id
1 'polypeptide(L)'
;MAGKLRSPVNTFEFLSPLFQSLDYTVPRVRMDTSVALAISRFFVFMYTLLYPWLDSKWIPQPLLLPAEVYKVGVTHYFSYLKAREEIGYVPMVSPREGLAATISYWQERKRKELDGPTIFPWLFVTIGMLALFSAAYLPPVGPLKWVLDLHLFVFRSKLVIRLVFVIATALHVGEAVYAWFLAKKYDPRNATGWFWQTFMLGFFSLRYLLKRMRE
;
A
#
# COMPACT_ATOMS: atom_id res chain seq x y z
N MET A 1 21.36 22.56 2.23
CA MET A 1 21.08 23.97 2.60
C MET A 1 19.77 24.02 3.38
N ALA A 2 19.81 24.15 4.71
CA ALA A 2 18.62 24.26 5.53
C ALA A 2 18.16 25.73 5.58
N GLY A 3 17.18 26.09 4.76
CA GLY A 3 16.51 27.39 4.86
C GLY A 3 15.86 27.55 6.23
N LYS A 4 15.97 28.75 6.82
CA LYS A 4 15.32 29.10 8.07
C LYS A 4 13.80 28.98 7.89
N LEU A 5 13.18 27.94 8.48
CA LEU A 5 11.73 27.74 8.43
C LEU A 5 11.03 28.98 8.99
N ARG A 6 10.14 29.58 8.19
CA ARG A 6 9.35 30.73 8.62
C ARG A 6 8.27 30.25 9.58
N SER A 7 7.98 31.03 10.62
CA SER A 7 6.87 30.77 11.54
C SER A 7 5.74 31.75 11.23
N PRO A 8 4.48 31.28 11.05
CA PRO A 8 4.04 29.88 11.10
C PRO A 8 4.58 29.04 9.93
N VAL A 9 4.87 27.76 10.19
CA VAL A 9 5.37 26.80 9.19
C VAL A 9 4.22 25.94 8.67
N ASN A 10 4.18 25.68 7.37
CA ASN A 10 3.21 24.76 6.80
C ASN A 10 3.53 23.31 7.23
N THR A 11 2.51 22.52 7.60
CA THR A 11 2.69 21.13 8.05
C THR A 11 3.39 20.25 7.01
N PHE A 12 3.09 20.40 5.72
CA PHE A 12 3.75 19.62 4.67
C PHE A 12 5.20 20.05 4.45
N GLU A 13 5.52 21.33 4.65
CA GLU A 13 6.90 21.81 4.64
C GLU A 13 7.69 21.25 5.83
N PHE A 14 7.08 21.27 7.03
CA PHE A 14 7.66 20.69 8.24
C PHE A 14 7.91 19.18 8.12
N LEU A 15 6.97 18.43 7.53
CA LEU A 15 7.08 16.97 7.35
C LEU A 15 7.88 16.57 6.09
N SER A 16 8.26 17.51 5.23
CA SER A 16 9.02 17.23 4.01
C SER A 16 10.27 16.36 4.24
N PRO A 17 11.11 16.61 5.27
CA PRO A 17 12.26 15.75 5.56
C PRO A 17 11.88 14.30 5.88
N LEU A 18 10.71 14.07 6.51
CA LEU A 18 10.23 12.72 6.80
C LEU A 18 9.91 11.96 5.53
N PHE A 19 9.15 12.56 4.60
CA PHE A 19 8.84 11.92 3.32
C PHE A 19 10.10 11.59 2.53
N GLN A 20 11.04 12.54 2.43
CA GLN A 20 12.29 12.37 1.71
C GLN A 20 13.17 11.27 2.33
N SER A 21 13.24 11.20 3.66
CA SER A 21 14.01 10.16 4.38
C SER A 21 13.48 8.73 4.18
N LEU A 22 12.25 8.61 3.70
CA LEU A 22 11.56 7.35 3.41
C LEU A 22 11.39 7.14 1.89
N ASP A 23 12.11 7.88 1.05
CA ASP A 23 12.05 7.81 -0.42
C ASP A 23 10.65 8.09 -0.99
N TYR A 24 9.81 8.81 -0.25
CA TYR A 24 8.48 9.21 -0.71
C TYR A 24 8.51 10.62 -1.30
N THR A 25 7.66 10.83 -2.31
CA THR A 25 7.37 12.18 -2.80
C THR A 25 6.43 12.89 -1.85
N VAL A 26 6.66 14.18 -1.64
CA VAL A 26 5.73 15.03 -0.88
C VAL A 26 4.39 15.08 -1.62
N PRO A 27 3.23 14.93 -0.94
CA PRO A 27 1.93 15.02 -1.57
C PRO A 27 1.76 16.31 -2.39
N ARG A 28 1.42 16.16 -3.68
CA ARG A 28 1.23 17.30 -4.61
C ARG A 28 -0.22 17.49 -5.03
N VAL A 29 -1.04 16.44 -4.90
CA VAL A 29 -2.45 16.49 -5.27
C VAL A 29 -3.19 17.32 -4.24
N ARG A 30 -3.93 18.32 -4.73
CA ARG A 30 -4.84 19.12 -3.94
C ARG A 30 -6.25 18.76 -4.34
N MET A 31 -7.15 18.76 -3.36
CA MET A 31 -8.55 18.41 -3.54
C MET A 31 -9.39 19.37 -2.70
N ASP A 32 -10.49 19.85 -3.26
CA ASP A 32 -11.41 20.72 -2.55
C ASP A 32 -12.11 19.97 -1.41
N THR A 33 -12.35 20.69 -0.31
CA THR A 33 -13.01 20.13 0.89
C THR A 33 -14.38 19.54 0.57
N SER A 34 -15.13 20.13 -0.37
CA SER A 34 -16.43 19.61 -0.82
C SER A 34 -16.31 18.23 -1.47
N VAL A 35 -15.31 18.04 -2.33
CA VAL A 35 -15.02 16.76 -2.99
C VAL A 35 -14.55 15.73 -1.95
N ALA A 36 -13.65 16.13 -1.05
CA ALA A 36 -13.18 15.28 0.05
C ALA A 36 -14.33 14.82 0.96
N LEU A 37 -15.30 15.70 1.24
CA LEU A 37 -16.50 15.37 2.00
C LEU A 37 -17.44 14.41 1.27
N ALA A 38 -17.57 14.54 -0.06
CA ALA A 38 -18.35 13.58 -0.85
C ALA A 38 -17.72 12.18 -0.79
N ILE A 39 -16.39 12.09 -0.94
CA ILE A 39 -15.64 10.83 -0.82
C ILE A 39 -15.77 10.25 0.59
N SER A 40 -15.64 11.06 1.64
CA SER A 40 -15.75 10.57 3.02
C SER A 40 -17.16 10.06 3.35
N ARG A 41 -18.22 10.69 2.80
CA ARG A 41 -19.59 10.18 2.92
C ARG A 41 -19.77 8.83 2.22
N PHE A 42 -19.14 8.64 1.07
CA PHE A 42 -19.11 7.33 0.41
C PHE A 42 -18.43 6.27 1.27
N PHE A 43 -17.28 6.58 1.88
CA PHE A 43 -16.64 5.65 2.82
C PHE A 43 -17.54 5.36 4.03
N VAL A 44 -18.15 6.38 4.64
CA VAL A 44 -19.10 6.17 5.76
C VAL A 44 -20.22 5.21 5.36
N PHE A 45 -20.78 5.37 4.16
CA PHE A 45 -21.80 4.44 3.65
C PHE A 45 -21.24 3.02 3.53
N MET A 46 -20.07 2.84 2.90
CA MET A 46 -19.42 1.52 2.79
C MET A 46 -19.17 0.87 4.16
N TYR A 47 -18.61 1.61 5.11
CA TYR A 47 -18.33 1.11 6.46
C TYR A 47 -19.60 0.83 7.25
N THR A 48 -20.70 1.53 6.97
CA THR A 48 -22.01 1.25 7.55
C THR A 48 -22.57 -0.08 7.03
N LEU A 49 -22.42 -0.38 5.73
CA LEU A 49 -22.78 -1.70 5.20
C LEU A 49 -21.94 -2.82 5.82
N LEU A 50 -20.69 -2.51 6.16
CA LEU A 50 -19.76 -3.43 6.81
C LEU A 50 -19.85 -3.41 8.34
N TYR A 51 -20.83 -2.71 8.94
CA TYR A 51 -20.93 -2.50 10.39
C TYR A 51 -20.80 -3.78 11.21
N PRO A 52 -21.45 -4.92 10.85
CA PRO A 52 -21.34 -6.17 11.61
C PRO A 52 -19.93 -6.76 11.67
N TRP A 53 -19.02 -6.31 10.80
CA TRP A 53 -17.67 -6.84 10.66
C TRP A 53 -16.58 -5.81 10.97
N LEU A 54 -16.93 -4.61 11.45
CA LEU A 54 -15.96 -3.53 11.70
C LEU A 54 -14.87 -3.92 12.70
N ASP A 55 -15.18 -4.75 13.69
CA ASP A 55 -14.21 -5.25 14.67
C ASP A 55 -13.29 -6.34 14.12
N SER A 56 -13.52 -6.76 12.87
CA SER A 56 -12.70 -7.80 12.27
C SER A 56 -11.35 -7.28 11.82
N LYS A 57 -10.31 -8.06 12.11
CA LYS A 57 -8.91 -7.76 11.78
C LYS A 57 -8.64 -7.53 10.29
N TRP A 58 -9.53 -7.98 9.40
CA TRP A 58 -9.41 -7.81 7.95
C TRP A 58 -10.12 -6.58 7.39
N ILE A 59 -10.92 -5.87 8.19
CA ILE A 59 -11.52 -4.60 7.75
C ILE A 59 -10.56 -3.47 8.13
N PRO A 60 -10.01 -2.72 7.15
CA PRO A 60 -9.14 -1.60 7.47
C PRO A 60 -9.94 -0.51 8.17
N GLN A 61 -9.31 0.22 9.10
CA GLN A 61 -9.93 1.40 9.69
C GLN A 61 -10.41 2.38 8.60
N PRO A 62 -11.47 3.16 8.87
CA PRO A 62 -12.01 4.10 7.90
C PRO A 62 -10.93 4.95 7.24
N LEU A 63 -10.80 4.81 5.92
CA LEU A 63 -9.75 5.48 5.17
C LEU A 63 -9.86 7.02 5.22
N LEU A 64 -11.09 7.54 5.22
CA LEU A 64 -11.37 8.97 5.29
C LEU A 64 -12.75 9.21 5.90
N LEU A 65 -12.78 9.84 7.08
CA LEU A 65 -14.02 10.23 7.75
C LEU A 65 -14.33 11.73 7.56
N PRO A 66 -15.62 12.15 7.59
CA PRO A 66 -15.98 13.56 7.55
C PRO A 66 -15.27 14.39 8.63
N ALA A 67 -15.09 13.84 9.84
CA ALA A 67 -14.38 14.50 10.93
C ALA A 67 -12.91 14.78 10.60
N GLU A 68 -12.24 13.87 9.90
CA GLU A 68 -10.85 14.07 9.47
C GLU A 68 -10.76 15.13 8.39
N VAL A 69 -11.70 15.14 7.44
CA VAL A 69 -11.79 16.16 6.39
C VAL A 69 -12.00 17.55 7.00
N TYR A 70 -12.93 17.70 7.95
CA TYR A 70 -13.14 18.99 8.62
C TYR A 70 -11.92 19.44 9.43
N LYS A 71 -11.22 18.51 10.08
CA LYS A 71 -9.99 18.80 10.86
C LYS A 71 -8.86 19.35 9.99
N VAL A 72 -8.69 18.83 8.78
CA VAL A 72 -7.59 19.25 7.88
C VAL A 72 -8.01 20.27 6.83
N GLY A 73 -9.31 20.43 6.61
CA GLY A 73 -9.89 21.32 5.61
C GLY A 73 -9.93 22.80 6.01
N VAL A 74 -9.58 23.12 7.26
CA VAL A 74 -9.42 24.49 7.74
C VAL A 74 -8.01 24.69 8.29
N THR A 75 -7.50 25.92 8.17
CA THR A 75 -6.15 26.23 8.62
C THR A 75 -6.14 26.47 10.12
N HIS A 76 -5.56 25.52 10.86
CA HIS A 76 -5.28 25.67 12.29
C HIS A 76 -3.86 26.18 12.49
N TYR A 77 -3.71 27.20 13.33
CA TYR A 77 -2.40 27.69 13.79
C TYR A 77 -2.27 27.44 15.29
N PHE A 78 -1.10 26.95 15.69
CA PHE A 78 -0.73 26.78 17.09
C PHE A 78 0.54 27.57 17.40
N SER A 79 0.51 28.34 18.49
CA SER A 79 1.66 29.09 18.98
C SER A 79 2.17 28.43 20.26
N TYR A 80 3.41 27.92 20.21
CA TYR A 80 4.06 27.39 21.41
C TYR A 80 4.30 28.49 22.46
N LEU A 81 4.47 29.74 22.04
CA LEU A 81 4.66 30.88 22.94
C LEU A 81 3.41 31.11 23.80
N LYS A 82 2.24 31.08 23.16
CA LYS A 82 0.94 31.16 23.85
C LYS A 82 0.78 30.04 24.87
N ALA A 83 1.09 28.79 24.48
CA ALA A 83 1.01 27.66 25.40
C ALA A 83 2.00 27.79 26.57
N ARG A 84 3.21 28.31 26.34
CA ARG A 84 4.17 28.56 27.40
C ARG A 84 3.68 29.63 28.38
N GLU A 85 3.10 30.70 27.88
CA GLU A 85 2.63 31.85 28.68
C GLU A 85 1.35 31.54 29.47
N GLU A 86 0.39 30.83 28.86
CA GLU A 86 -0.93 30.59 29.47
C GLU A 86 -0.97 29.35 30.36
N ILE A 87 -0.25 28.29 30.02
CA ILE A 87 -0.32 26.99 30.73
C ILE A 87 1.05 26.47 31.18
N GLY A 88 2.10 27.30 31.11
CA GLY A 88 3.44 26.90 31.53
C GLY A 88 4.05 25.78 30.67
N TYR A 89 3.58 25.60 29.44
CA TYR A 89 4.06 24.52 28.57
C TYR A 89 5.55 24.67 28.25
N VAL A 90 6.32 23.63 28.54
CA VAL A 90 7.74 23.51 28.16
C VAL A 90 7.91 22.22 27.36
N PRO A 91 8.41 22.28 26.11
CA PRO A 91 8.62 21.09 25.31
C PRO A 91 9.74 20.23 25.91
N MET A 92 9.50 18.92 26.01
CA MET A 92 10.48 17.96 26.53
C MET A 92 11.70 17.79 25.60
N VAL A 93 11.50 17.97 24.29
CA VAL A 93 12.53 17.88 23.25
C VAL A 93 12.32 18.99 22.23
N SER A 94 13.39 19.40 21.55
CA SER A 94 13.26 20.38 20.47
C SER A 94 12.48 19.79 19.28
N PRO A 95 11.82 20.62 18.45
CA PRO A 95 11.14 20.14 17.24
C PRO A 95 12.08 19.38 16.28
N ARG A 96 13.36 19.75 16.22
CA ARG A 96 14.36 19.07 15.38
C ARG A 96 14.68 17.67 15.90
N GLU A 97 14.89 17.53 17.22
CA GLU A 97 15.12 16.23 17.84
C GLU A 97 13.89 15.33 17.71
N GLY A 98 12.69 15.88 17.95
CA GLY A 98 11.44 15.14 17.78
C GLY A 98 11.23 14.63 16.35
N LEU A 99 11.51 15.47 15.34
CA LEU A 99 11.44 15.06 13.94
C LEU A 99 12.51 14.01 13.59
N ALA A 100 13.74 14.16 14.08
CA ALA A 100 14.81 13.18 13.85
C ALA A 100 14.50 11.81 14.47
N ALA A 101 13.94 11.79 15.69
CA ALA A 101 13.48 10.57 16.35
C ALA A 101 12.33 9.92 15.56
N THR A 102 11.39 10.74 15.06
CA THR A 102 10.27 10.28 14.23
C THR A 102 10.77 9.64 12.92
N ILE A 103 11.71 10.29 12.24
CA ILE A 103 12.36 9.76 11.03
C ILE A 103 13.02 8.41 11.32
N SER A 104 13.83 8.35 12.37
CA SER A 104 14.56 7.13 12.75
C SER A 104 13.60 5.97 13.05
N TYR A 105 12.51 6.25 13.76
CA TYR A 105 11.45 5.29 14.04
C TYR A 105 10.80 4.75 12.75
N TRP A 106 10.40 5.65 11.83
CA TRP A 106 9.74 5.24 10.59
C TRP A 106 10.69 4.53 9.62
N GLN A 107 11.96 4.90 9.57
CA GLN A 107 12.97 4.19 8.77
C GLN A 107 13.16 2.76 9.29
N GLU A 108 13.28 2.59 10.61
CA GLU A 108 13.38 1.26 11.22
C GLU A 108 12.11 0.43 10.98
N ARG A 109 10.95 1.07 11.03
CA ARG A 109 9.68 0.41 10.71
C ARG A 109 9.63 -0.02 9.24
N LYS A 110 9.97 0.86 8.30
CA LYS A 110 10.02 0.56 6.85
C LYS A 110 10.96 -0.60 6.55
N ARG A 111 12.15 -0.64 7.19
CA ARG A 111 13.09 -1.77 7.06
C ARG A 111 12.47 -3.12 7.47
N LYS A 112 11.62 -3.11 8.51
CA LYS A 112 10.97 -4.32 9.02
C LYS A 112 9.76 -4.75 8.19
N GLU A 113 9.11 -3.83 7.50
CA GLU A 113 7.93 -4.11 6.68
C GLU A 113 8.31 -4.89 5.41
N LEU A 114 7.38 -5.73 4.96
CA LEU A 114 7.49 -6.47 3.71
C LEU A 114 7.21 -5.51 2.56
N ASP A 115 8.20 -5.26 1.72
CA ASP A 115 8.01 -4.47 0.50
C ASP A 115 7.09 -5.20 -0.47
N GLY A 116 6.38 -4.45 -1.31
CA GLY A 116 5.45 -5.06 -2.24
C GLY A 116 5.04 -4.17 -3.40
N PRO A 117 4.49 -4.80 -4.46
CA PRO A 117 3.86 -4.06 -5.53
C PRO A 117 2.60 -3.33 -5.04
N THR A 118 2.19 -2.33 -5.82
CA THR A 118 0.93 -1.62 -5.62
C THR A 118 -0.28 -2.54 -5.86
N ILE A 119 -1.48 -2.04 -5.62
CA ILE A 119 -2.73 -2.79 -5.82
C ILE A 119 -2.95 -3.24 -7.28
N PHE A 120 -2.37 -2.53 -8.27
CA PHE A 120 -2.61 -2.83 -9.68
C PHE A 120 -2.01 -4.19 -10.11
N PRO A 121 -0.74 -4.52 -9.83
CA PRO A 121 -0.23 -5.88 -10.04
C PRO A 121 -1.02 -6.96 -9.30
N TRP A 122 -1.48 -6.69 -8.07
CA TRP A 122 -2.34 -7.63 -7.35
C TRP A 122 -3.60 -7.97 -8.13
N LEU A 123 -4.34 -6.94 -8.58
CA LEU A 123 -5.55 -7.14 -9.37
C LEU A 123 -5.25 -7.81 -10.71
N PHE A 124 -4.24 -7.33 -11.44
CA PHE A 124 -3.88 -7.84 -12.76
C PHE A 124 -3.52 -9.33 -12.72
N VAL A 125 -2.63 -9.74 -11.82
CA VAL A 125 -2.17 -11.13 -11.73
C VAL A 125 -3.28 -12.03 -11.20
N THR A 126 -3.99 -11.61 -10.15
CA THR A 126 -5.07 -12.42 -9.56
C THR A 126 -6.21 -12.64 -10.55
N ILE A 127 -6.69 -11.57 -11.20
CA ILE A 127 -7.76 -11.67 -12.21
C ILE A 127 -7.27 -12.49 -13.41
N GLY A 128 -6.04 -12.25 -13.88
CA GLY A 128 -5.45 -12.99 -15.00
C GLY A 128 -5.35 -14.49 -14.73
N MET A 129 -4.81 -14.89 -13.57
CA MET A 129 -4.69 -16.30 -13.19
C MET A 129 -6.05 -16.97 -13.00
N LEU A 130 -7.02 -16.27 -12.38
CA LEU A 130 -8.39 -16.78 -12.23
C LEU A 130 -9.08 -16.94 -13.59
N ALA A 131 -8.88 -16.00 -14.51
CA ALA A 131 -9.46 -16.05 -15.85
C ALA A 131 -8.85 -17.20 -16.68
N LEU A 132 -7.53 -17.39 -16.60
CA LEU A 132 -6.82 -18.53 -17.22
C LEU A 132 -7.33 -19.87 -16.65
N PHE A 133 -7.42 -19.99 -15.32
CA PHE A 133 -7.97 -21.18 -14.66
C PHE A 133 -9.40 -21.47 -15.14
N SER A 134 -10.24 -20.43 -15.16
CA SER A 134 -11.63 -20.54 -15.58
C SER A 134 -11.75 -21.04 -17.02
N ALA A 135 -11.01 -20.44 -17.96
CA ALA A 135 -11.00 -20.86 -19.35
C ALA A 135 -10.43 -22.29 -19.54
N ALA A 136 -9.45 -22.68 -18.73
CA ALA A 136 -8.79 -23.98 -18.84
C ALA A 136 -9.67 -25.15 -18.34
N TYR A 137 -10.40 -24.96 -17.23
CA TYR A 137 -11.00 -26.07 -16.48
C TYR A 137 -12.49 -25.95 -16.19
N LEU A 138 -13.08 -24.75 -16.17
CA LEU A 138 -14.49 -24.60 -15.84
C LEU A 138 -15.41 -24.80 -17.06
N PRO A 139 -16.66 -25.24 -16.87
CA PRO A 139 -17.64 -25.32 -17.94
C PRO A 139 -18.01 -23.91 -18.45
N PRO A 140 -18.19 -23.72 -19.78
CA PRO A 140 -18.46 -22.42 -20.37
C PRO A 140 -19.94 -22.02 -20.22
N VAL A 141 -20.38 -21.81 -18.99
CA VAL A 141 -21.75 -21.40 -18.66
C VAL A 141 -21.82 -19.92 -18.28
N GLY A 142 -22.81 -19.21 -18.81
CA GLY A 142 -23.00 -17.78 -18.53
C GLY A 142 -21.75 -16.94 -18.84
N PRO A 143 -21.33 -16.03 -17.93
CA PRO A 143 -20.17 -15.17 -18.14
C PRO A 143 -18.84 -15.91 -18.40
N LEU A 144 -18.69 -17.15 -17.92
CA LEU A 144 -17.48 -17.95 -18.13
C LEU A 144 -17.29 -18.33 -19.61
N LYS A 145 -18.38 -18.38 -20.39
CA LYS A 145 -18.29 -18.57 -21.84
C LYS A 145 -17.51 -17.43 -22.50
N TRP A 146 -17.81 -16.18 -22.14
CA TRP A 146 -17.13 -15.01 -22.69
C TRP A 146 -15.65 -14.99 -22.31
N VAL A 147 -15.32 -15.40 -21.09
CA VAL A 147 -13.92 -15.56 -20.65
C VAL A 147 -13.21 -16.59 -21.53
N LEU A 148 -13.81 -17.75 -21.76
CA LEU A 148 -13.24 -18.78 -22.64
C LEU A 148 -13.09 -18.28 -24.08
N ASP A 149 -14.11 -17.64 -24.66
CA ASP A 149 -14.10 -17.13 -26.03
C ASP A 149 -12.96 -16.11 -26.24
N LEU A 150 -12.77 -15.19 -25.28
CA LEU A 150 -11.66 -14.24 -25.30
C LEU A 150 -10.30 -14.94 -25.24
N HIS A 151 -10.15 -15.97 -24.40
CA HIS A 151 -8.90 -16.73 -24.34
C HIS A 151 -8.66 -17.54 -25.62
N LEU A 152 -9.70 -18.13 -26.22
CA LEU A 152 -9.57 -18.85 -27.49
C LEU A 152 -9.26 -17.91 -28.65
N PHE A 153 -9.75 -16.67 -28.63
CA PHE A 153 -9.35 -15.64 -29.60
C PHE A 153 -7.84 -15.40 -29.58
N VAL A 154 -7.23 -15.34 -28.38
CA VAL A 154 -5.79 -15.10 -28.18
C VAL A 154 -4.96 -16.36 -28.40
N PHE A 155 -5.27 -17.45 -27.68
CA PHE A 155 -4.45 -18.67 -27.62
C PHE A 155 -4.81 -19.73 -28.65
N ARG A 156 -5.92 -19.54 -29.40
CA ARG A 156 -6.42 -20.39 -30.49
C ARG A 156 -6.81 -21.83 -30.12
N SER A 157 -6.40 -22.35 -28.96
CA SER A 157 -6.64 -23.73 -28.56
C SER A 157 -6.80 -23.87 -27.04
N LYS A 158 -7.74 -24.71 -26.62
CA LYS A 158 -7.95 -25.05 -25.20
C LYS A 158 -6.76 -25.79 -24.59
N LEU A 159 -6.03 -26.57 -25.38
CA LEU A 159 -4.80 -27.22 -24.93
C LEU A 159 -3.72 -26.19 -24.59
N VAL A 160 -3.55 -25.18 -25.46
CA VAL A 160 -2.59 -24.09 -25.23
C VAL A 160 -2.95 -23.32 -23.96
N ILE A 161 -4.23 -22.99 -23.75
CA ILE A 161 -4.69 -22.31 -22.52
C ILE A 161 -4.32 -23.12 -21.27
N ARG A 162 -4.54 -24.45 -21.28
CA ARG A 162 -4.17 -25.35 -20.17
C ARG A 162 -2.67 -25.37 -19.93
N LEU A 163 -1.87 -25.49 -21.00
CA LEU A 163 -0.40 -25.47 -20.90
C LEU A 163 0.09 -24.15 -20.32
N VAL A 164 -0.43 -23.01 -20.80
CA VAL A 164 -0.10 -21.68 -20.28
C VAL A 164 -0.41 -21.59 -18.79
N PHE A 165 -1.61 -22.03 -18.36
CA PHE A 165 -1.96 -22.02 -16.95
C PHE A 165 -1.03 -22.89 -16.09
N VAL A 166 -0.74 -24.11 -16.52
CA VAL A 166 0.16 -25.03 -15.79
C VAL A 166 1.57 -24.46 -15.70
N ILE A 167 2.12 -23.95 -16.81
CA ILE A 167 3.45 -23.34 -16.83
C ILE A 167 3.48 -22.09 -15.95
N ALA A 168 2.49 -21.20 -16.04
CA ALA A 168 2.41 -20.00 -15.19
C ALA A 168 2.35 -20.38 -13.70
N THR A 169 1.53 -21.37 -13.33
CA THR A 169 1.45 -21.87 -11.95
C THR A 169 2.79 -22.45 -11.48
N ALA A 170 3.46 -23.25 -12.33
CA ALA A 170 4.77 -23.81 -12.01
C ALA A 170 5.84 -22.71 -11.81
N LEU A 171 5.82 -21.66 -12.65
CA LEU A 171 6.71 -20.50 -12.49
C LEU A 171 6.45 -19.77 -11.18
N HIS A 172 5.19 -19.48 -10.83
CA HIS A 172 4.83 -18.87 -9.55
C HIS A 172 5.31 -19.68 -8.34
N VAL A 173 5.15 -21.02 -8.37
CA VAL A 173 5.66 -21.91 -7.32
C VAL A 173 7.18 -21.85 -7.26
N GLY A 174 7.86 -21.97 -8.40
CA GLY A 174 9.32 -21.92 -8.48
C GLY A 174 9.89 -20.60 -7.96
N GLU A 175 9.31 -19.48 -8.38
CA GLU A 175 9.67 -18.14 -7.92
C GLU A 175 9.42 -17.97 -6.42
N ALA A 176 8.32 -18.50 -5.89
CA ALA A 176 8.02 -18.45 -4.46
C ALA A 176 9.02 -19.23 -3.62
N VAL A 177 9.36 -20.45 -4.04
CA VAL A 177 10.38 -21.27 -3.37
C VAL A 177 11.74 -20.58 -3.43
N TYR A 178 12.12 -20.04 -4.59
CA TYR A 178 13.34 -19.25 -4.73
C TYR A 178 13.34 -18.03 -3.81
N ALA A 179 12.26 -17.25 -3.79
CA ALA A 179 12.10 -16.09 -2.91
C ALA A 179 12.20 -16.47 -1.44
N TRP A 180 11.66 -17.63 -1.03
CA TRP A 180 11.74 -18.08 0.35
C TRP A 180 13.17 -18.40 0.79
N PHE A 181 13.92 -19.14 -0.02
CA PHE A 181 15.33 -19.44 0.28
C PHE A 181 16.17 -18.17 0.30
N LEU A 182 15.90 -17.27 -0.64
CA LEU A 182 16.59 -16.00 -0.74
C LEU A 182 16.30 -15.08 0.44
N ALA A 183 15.03 -14.97 0.82
CA ALA A 183 14.60 -14.17 1.96
C ALA A 183 15.14 -14.72 3.28
N LYS A 184 15.27 -16.05 3.46
CA LYS A 184 15.96 -16.60 4.66
C LYS A 184 17.37 -16.06 4.86
N LYS A 185 18.06 -15.67 3.78
CA LYS A 185 19.42 -15.11 3.83
C LYS A 185 19.43 -13.59 4.03
N TYR A 186 18.55 -12.85 3.35
CA TYR A 186 18.62 -11.38 3.28
C TYR A 186 17.50 -10.65 4.06
N ASP A 187 16.38 -11.31 4.35
CA ASP A 187 15.25 -10.78 5.13
C ASP A 187 14.51 -11.91 5.87
N PRO A 188 15.18 -12.58 6.84
CA PRO A 188 14.63 -13.78 7.47
C PRO A 188 13.33 -13.50 8.23
N ARG A 189 13.14 -12.27 8.69
CA ARG A 189 11.94 -11.83 9.40
C ARG A 189 10.68 -11.94 8.52
N ASN A 190 10.80 -11.65 7.23
CA ASN A 190 9.67 -11.64 6.30
C ASN A 190 9.68 -12.83 5.33
N ALA A 191 10.48 -13.86 5.57
CA ALA A 191 10.69 -14.95 4.61
C ALA A 191 9.39 -15.66 4.18
N THR A 192 8.45 -15.84 5.10
CA THR A 192 7.11 -16.39 4.78
C THR A 192 6.24 -15.41 4.01
N GLY A 193 6.34 -14.11 4.31
CA GLY A 193 5.67 -13.06 3.55
C GLY A 193 6.14 -12.99 2.10
N TRP A 194 7.46 -13.05 1.90
CA TRP A 194 8.08 -13.11 0.57
C TRP A 194 7.62 -14.34 -0.22
N PHE A 195 7.54 -15.50 0.42
CA PHE A 195 7.00 -16.72 -0.21
C PHE A 195 5.57 -16.51 -0.70
N TRP A 196 4.64 -16.11 0.17
CA TRP A 196 3.22 -15.99 -0.19
C TRP A 196 2.95 -14.87 -1.19
N GLN A 197 3.62 -13.73 -1.03
CA GLN A 197 3.49 -12.63 -1.98
C GLN A 197 4.04 -12.99 -3.36
N THR A 198 5.18 -13.71 -3.42
CA THR A 198 5.75 -14.19 -4.69
C THR A 198 4.93 -15.32 -5.29
N PHE A 199 4.35 -16.20 -4.48
CA PHE A 199 3.44 -17.23 -4.98
C PHE A 199 2.22 -16.62 -5.66
N MET A 200 1.67 -15.54 -5.09
CA MET A 200 0.50 -14.87 -5.68
C MET A 200 0.85 -14.00 -6.89
N LEU A 201 2.01 -13.33 -6.89
CA LEU A 201 2.32 -12.27 -7.85
C LEU A 201 3.47 -12.59 -8.79
N GLY A 202 4.13 -13.73 -8.60
CA GLY A 202 5.33 -14.12 -9.32
C GLY A 202 6.42 -13.05 -9.29
N PHE A 203 7.04 -12.84 -10.44
CA PHE A 203 8.11 -11.86 -10.66
C PHE A 203 7.78 -10.43 -10.18
N PHE A 204 6.51 -10.01 -10.19
CA PHE A 204 6.11 -8.67 -9.72
C PHE A 204 6.41 -8.44 -8.24
N SER A 205 6.40 -9.49 -7.42
CA SER A 205 6.86 -9.47 -6.02
C SER A 205 8.37 -9.74 -5.93
N LEU A 206 8.88 -10.77 -6.61
CA LEU A 206 10.29 -11.18 -6.53
C LEU A 206 11.26 -10.02 -6.83
N ARG A 207 10.93 -9.14 -7.78
CA ARG A 207 11.76 -7.96 -8.09
C ARG A 207 12.01 -7.02 -6.90
N TYR A 208 11.09 -6.95 -5.94
CA TYR A 208 11.28 -6.14 -4.73
C TYR A 208 12.27 -6.78 -3.78
N LEU A 209 12.20 -8.12 -3.59
CA LEU A 209 13.20 -8.85 -2.82
C LEU A 209 14.59 -8.73 -3.47
N LEU A 210 14.67 -8.87 -4.80
CA LEU A 210 15.92 -8.70 -5.53
C LEU A 210 16.47 -7.28 -5.43
N LYS A 211 15.61 -6.27 -5.34
CA LYS A 211 16.03 -4.87 -5.09
C LYS A 211 16.59 -4.73 -3.67
N ARG A 212 15.88 -5.24 -2.66
CA ARG A 212 16.28 -5.20 -1.25
C ARG A 212 17.63 -5.87 -0.99
N MET A 213 18.01 -6.87 -1.79
CA MET A 213 19.34 -7.49 -1.70
C MET A 213 20.49 -6.62 -2.21
N ARG A 214 20.20 -5.64 -3.06
CA ARG A 214 21.22 -4.74 -3.64
C ARG A 214 21.46 -3.52 -2.76
N GLU A 215 20.59 -3.28 -1.79
CA GLU A 215 20.67 -2.23 -0.77
C GLU A 215 21.41 -2.77 0.46
#